data_AF-A0A3B9CZD4-F1
#
_entry.id   AF-A0A3B9CZD4-F1
#
_cell.length_a   1.000
_cell.length_b   1.000
_cell.length_c   1.000
_cell.angle_alpha   90.00
_cell.angle_beta   90.00
_cell.angle_gamma   90.00
#
_symmetry.space_group_name_H-M   'P 1'
#
loop_
_entity.id
_entity.type
_entity.pdbx_description
1 polymer ?
#
loop_
_entity_poly.entity_id
_entity_poly.type
_entity_poly.pdbx_seq_one_letter_code
_entity_poly.pdbx_strand_id
1 'polypeptide(L)'
;MRTAAFAMRSSLVFRSVPVRHLLLILGIVAHGSVSFAGCPLCPPPRLTWAESKRDSDAMLLGTLIRVEKETPTSPGAAVFAVRDVHSGKQLVPRGHLRIAGFVFGKPGDLFVLKAAWNAPAAEEEIGRADTANPGSVTQVSVSRPRSLIWEVSERLTQQTWEYIESVPDADVEPETRLEFCLRHLESDDASIAADAWAEFAKAEYTDIRKLRKQFDPADLRKWIEASDAAPERVNLYALMLGMCGDEQDQKFFKERIAKEGISFGLEGLLGGLIVLSGNEGLEFMQETLLSDPEADALRLWAAVQALQFAWNHEREAIGNEPLRAALRAAVVQESTREMVLTLLTQWQDWALIDQIPALYESCREDSRCVEAIAAFVLLYQKAHQEHDVKGRRTAETVLRQLRQKHPRVVSRLRRQLRIPDEI
;
A
#
# COMPACT_ATOMS: atom_id res chain seq x y z
N MET A 1 -51.25 30.98 -66.97
CA MET A 1 -50.28 31.96 -67.51
C MET A 1 -50.11 33.09 -66.51
N ARG A 2 -48.84 33.38 -66.14
CA ARG A 2 -48.26 34.58 -65.50
C ARG A 2 -48.66 34.87 -64.02
N THR A 3 -47.79 34.57 -63.03
CA THR A 3 -46.75 35.44 -62.39
C THR A 3 -47.32 36.70 -61.73
N ALA A 4 -47.03 37.10 -60.48
CA ALA A 4 -46.08 36.68 -59.44
C ALA A 4 -46.47 37.31 -58.08
N ALA A 5 -45.97 36.80 -56.96
CA ALA A 5 -45.55 37.62 -55.80
C ALA A 5 -44.61 36.85 -54.84
N PHE A 6 -43.51 37.52 -54.51
CA PHE A 6 -42.43 37.32 -53.53
C PHE A 6 -43.00 37.13 -52.08
N ALA A 7 -42.34 36.57 -51.04
CA ALA A 7 -40.93 36.59 -50.66
C ALA A 7 -40.59 35.57 -49.52
N MET A 8 -39.30 35.18 -49.47
CA MET A 8 -38.43 34.89 -48.30
C MET A 8 -38.87 33.98 -47.12
N ARG A 9 -38.13 32.87 -46.92
CA ARG A 9 -37.09 32.74 -45.87
C ARG A 9 -36.25 31.47 -46.10
N SER A 10 -34.93 31.64 -45.99
CA SER A 10 -33.88 30.70 -46.40
C SER A 10 -33.48 29.71 -45.30
N SER A 11 -33.28 28.46 -45.73
CA SER A 11 -32.79 27.30 -44.99
C SER A 11 -31.26 27.25 -44.90
N LEU A 12 -30.74 26.77 -43.77
CA LEU A 12 -29.34 26.40 -43.57
C LEU A 12 -29.20 24.88 -43.77
N VAL A 13 -28.37 24.46 -44.72
CA VAL A 13 -27.94 23.07 -44.91
C VAL A 13 -26.41 23.02 -45.03
N PHE A 14 -25.86 22.04 -44.31
CA PHE A 14 -24.49 21.54 -44.22
C PHE A 14 -23.59 21.67 -45.46
N ARG A 15 -22.30 21.95 -45.22
CA ARG A 15 -21.20 21.21 -45.86
C ARG A 15 -19.93 21.18 -45.01
N SER A 16 -19.28 20.03 -45.10
CA SER A 16 -18.12 19.45 -44.41
C SER A 16 -16.79 20.21 -44.49
N VAL A 17 -15.96 20.11 -43.44
CA VAL A 17 -14.52 20.43 -43.43
C VAL A 17 -13.74 19.37 -42.61
N PRO A 18 -12.50 18.98 -42.99
CA PRO A 18 -11.91 17.69 -42.62
C PRO A 18 -10.96 17.71 -41.41
N VAL A 19 -10.62 16.48 -41.01
CA VAL A 19 -9.69 16.02 -39.97
C VAL A 19 -8.28 16.63 -40.10
N ARG A 20 -7.83 17.34 -39.06
CA ARG A 20 -6.49 17.28 -38.44
C ARG A 20 -6.38 18.35 -37.36
N HIS A 21 -5.71 18.00 -36.26
CA HIS A 21 -5.42 18.82 -35.06
C HIS A 21 -6.47 18.76 -33.94
N LEU A 22 -6.43 17.69 -33.15
CA LEU A 22 -6.76 17.78 -31.73
C LEU A 22 -5.81 16.87 -30.93
N LEU A 23 -4.60 17.35 -30.74
CA LEU A 23 -3.70 16.90 -29.67
C LEU A 23 -3.63 18.03 -28.65
N LEU A 24 -3.60 17.64 -27.38
CA LEU A 24 -3.31 18.45 -26.19
C LEU A 24 -4.38 19.46 -25.74
N ILE A 25 -5.32 18.99 -24.90
CA ILE A 25 -5.53 19.55 -23.56
C ILE A 25 -5.85 18.38 -22.62
N LEU A 26 -4.81 17.81 -22.01
CA LEU A 26 -4.93 16.98 -20.81
C LEU A 26 -4.72 17.93 -19.63
N GLY A 27 -5.80 18.29 -18.95
CA GLY A 27 -5.80 19.31 -17.90
C GLY A 27 -6.65 18.87 -16.71
N ILE A 28 -6.00 18.21 -15.77
CA ILE A 28 -6.20 18.35 -14.32
C ILE A 28 -7.61 18.00 -13.81
N VAL A 29 -7.77 16.72 -13.48
CA VAL A 29 -8.42 16.32 -12.22
C VAL A 29 -7.53 15.24 -11.59
N ALA A 30 -6.41 15.68 -11.02
CA ALA A 30 -5.70 14.88 -10.03
C ALA A 30 -6.52 14.96 -8.74
N HIS A 31 -7.45 14.02 -8.54
CA HIS A 31 -7.72 13.60 -7.18
C HIS A 31 -6.44 12.90 -6.75
N GLY A 32 -5.67 13.57 -5.89
CA GLY A 32 -4.53 12.99 -5.21
C GLY A 32 -5.02 11.83 -4.36
N SER A 33 -5.15 10.66 -4.96
CA SER A 33 -4.93 9.41 -4.28
C SER A 33 -3.45 9.44 -3.91
N VAL A 34 -3.14 9.86 -2.68
CA VAL A 34 -1.89 9.45 -2.07
C VAL A 34 -1.96 7.93 -2.08
N SER A 35 -1.24 7.30 -3.01
CA SER A 35 -0.98 5.87 -2.96
C SER A 35 -0.13 5.65 -1.72
N PHE A 36 -0.77 5.49 -0.57
CA PHE A 36 -0.19 4.71 0.50
C PHE A 36 -0.10 3.29 -0.05
N ALA A 37 1.07 2.91 -0.53
CA ALA A 37 1.42 1.52 -0.84
C ALA A 37 1.55 0.68 0.46
N GLY A 38 0.74 0.99 1.48
CA GLY A 38 0.72 0.34 2.78
C GLY A 38 -0.71 0.01 3.18
N CYS A 39 -0.86 -1.10 3.91
CA CYS A 39 -2.14 -1.59 4.41
C CYS A 39 -2.91 -0.49 5.17
N PRO A 40 -4.15 -0.14 4.78
CA PRO A 40 -4.94 0.92 5.41
C PRO A 40 -5.44 0.58 6.83
N LEU A 41 -5.13 -0.62 7.34
CA LEU A 41 -5.44 -1.08 8.70
C LEU A 41 -4.21 -1.10 9.62
N CYS A 42 -3.01 -0.85 9.09
CA CYS A 42 -1.81 -0.69 9.91
C CYS A 42 -1.72 0.76 10.43
N PRO A 43 -1.23 1.00 11.66
CA PRO A 43 -0.74 2.33 12.00
C PRO A 43 0.27 2.77 10.93
N PRO A 44 0.32 4.07 10.56
CA PRO A 44 1.28 4.54 9.56
C PRO A 44 2.66 4.02 9.97
N PRO A 45 3.39 3.35 9.05
CA PRO A 45 4.66 2.76 9.39
C PRO A 45 5.52 3.85 10.02
N ARG A 46 6.14 3.53 11.17
CA ARG A 46 7.10 4.47 11.77
C ARG A 46 8.10 4.86 10.69
N LEU A 47 8.46 6.15 10.65
CA LEU A 47 9.53 6.59 9.78
C LEU A 47 10.78 5.81 10.17
N THR A 48 11.53 5.34 9.18
CA THR A 48 12.85 4.78 9.45
C THR A 48 13.76 5.86 9.98
N TRP A 49 14.91 5.50 10.55
CA TRP A 49 15.90 6.47 10.98
C TRP A 49 16.47 7.24 9.79
N ALA A 50 16.64 6.61 8.63
CA ALA A 50 17.04 7.27 7.40
C ALA A 50 16.02 8.34 6.95
N GLU A 51 14.72 8.03 6.99
CA GLU A 51 13.66 9.01 6.72
C GLU A 51 13.60 10.10 7.79
N SER A 52 13.73 9.73 9.06
CA SER A 52 13.72 10.68 10.18
C SER A 52 14.86 11.68 10.09
N LYS A 53 16.04 11.27 9.62
CA LYS A 53 17.16 12.16 9.32
C LYS A 53 16.81 13.14 8.22
N ARG A 54 16.27 12.65 7.10
CA ARG A 54 15.87 13.47 5.94
C ARG A 54 14.83 14.51 6.33
N ASP A 55 13.85 14.13 7.15
CA ASP A 55 12.72 14.98 7.53
C ASP A 55 13.05 15.98 8.65
N SER A 56 14.26 15.92 9.22
CA SER A 56 14.69 16.79 10.32
C SER A 56 15.71 17.84 9.86
N ASP A 57 15.45 19.11 10.18
CA ASP A 57 16.42 20.20 10.02
C ASP A 57 17.58 20.12 11.04
N ALA A 58 17.33 19.54 12.21
CA ALA A 58 18.35 19.16 13.18
C ALA A 58 18.01 17.86 13.89
N MET A 59 19.03 17.04 14.16
CA MET A 59 18.90 15.79 14.89
C MET A 59 20.09 15.63 15.84
N LEU A 60 19.83 15.32 17.10
CA LEU A 60 20.85 15.29 18.14
C LEU A 60 20.55 14.29 19.26
N LEU A 61 21.61 13.88 19.95
CA LEU A 61 21.53 13.05 21.16
C LEU A 61 21.47 13.94 22.40
N GLY A 62 20.43 13.78 23.20
CA GLY A 62 20.25 14.46 24.47
C GLY A 62 20.29 13.50 25.66
N THR A 63 20.95 13.88 26.74
CA THR A 63 20.78 13.23 28.04
C THR A 63 19.72 13.97 28.84
N LEU A 64 18.68 13.26 29.29
CA LEU A 64 17.65 13.83 30.16
C LEU A 64 18.27 14.25 31.49
N ILE A 65 18.07 15.50 31.90
CA ILE A 65 18.54 16.03 33.19
C ILE A 65 17.42 15.98 34.21
N ARG A 66 16.25 16.49 33.82
CA ARG A 66 15.07 16.56 34.69
C ARG A 66 13.81 16.73 33.87
N VAL A 67 12.71 16.24 34.44
CA VAL A 67 11.36 16.47 33.94
C VAL A 67 10.66 17.46 34.86
N GLU A 68 10.21 18.56 34.29
CA GLU A 68 9.38 19.57 34.94
C GLU A 68 7.92 19.11 34.85
N LYS A 69 7.27 18.97 36.00
CA LYS A 69 5.88 18.50 36.07
C LYS A 69 4.94 19.53 35.43
N GLU A 70 3.88 19.02 34.82
CA GLU A 70 2.75 19.83 34.39
C GLU A 70 2.11 20.54 35.60
N THR A 71 1.72 21.80 35.39
CA THR A 71 0.95 22.60 36.33
C THR A 71 -0.25 23.19 35.59
N PRO A 72 -1.29 23.71 36.30
CA PRO A 72 -2.43 24.35 35.64
C PRO A 72 -2.07 25.53 34.71
N THR A 73 -0.84 26.06 34.82
CA THR A 73 -0.34 27.20 34.05
C THR A 73 0.84 26.85 33.14
N SER A 74 1.30 25.60 33.12
CA SER A 74 2.44 25.17 32.29
C SER A 74 2.30 23.71 31.87
N PRO A 75 2.47 23.39 30.57
CA PRO A 75 2.31 22.02 30.05
C PRO A 75 3.42 21.05 30.48
N GLY A 76 4.25 21.42 31.46
CA GLY A 76 5.48 20.70 31.80
C GLY A 76 6.57 20.87 30.74
N ALA A 77 7.76 20.35 31.02
CA ALA A 77 8.87 20.38 30.09
C ALA A 77 9.91 19.33 30.44
N ALA A 78 10.75 18.98 29.47
CA ALA A 78 11.93 18.16 29.68
C ALA A 78 13.18 18.98 29.37
N VAL A 79 14.18 18.87 30.24
CA VAL A 79 15.48 19.56 30.06
C VAL A 79 16.54 18.53 29.73
N PHE A 80 17.24 18.73 28.62
CA PHE A 80 18.27 17.84 28.11
C PHE A 80 19.63 18.56 28.05
N ALA A 81 20.71 17.84 28.39
CA ALA A 81 22.06 18.21 28.00
C ALA A 81 22.32 17.69 26.58
N VAL A 82 22.77 18.56 25.67
CA VAL A 82 23.21 18.15 24.34
C VAL A 82 24.50 17.34 24.49
N ARG A 83 24.50 16.10 24.02
CA ARG A 83 25.67 15.21 24.03
C ARG A 83 26.38 15.20 22.70
N ASP A 84 25.61 15.03 21.64
CA ASP A 84 26.13 14.94 20.29
C ASP A 84 25.09 15.44 19.29
N VAL A 85 25.54 15.91 18.13
CA VAL A 85 24.67 16.50 17.10
C VAL A 85 25.01 15.89 15.75
N HIS A 86 24.06 15.12 15.23
CA HIS A 86 24.14 14.48 13.92
C HIS A 86 23.98 15.52 12.79
N SER A 87 22.93 16.34 12.86
CA SER A 87 22.62 17.36 11.84
C SER A 87 22.12 18.67 12.44
N GLY A 88 22.23 19.77 11.70
CA GLY A 88 21.67 21.07 12.10
C GLY A 88 22.39 21.75 13.26
N LYS A 89 23.72 21.58 13.39
CA LYS A 89 24.55 22.11 14.49
C LYS A 89 24.37 23.62 14.75
N GLN A 90 24.10 24.39 13.70
CA GLN A 90 23.82 25.82 13.75
C GLN A 90 22.46 26.17 14.41
N LEU A 91 21.53 25.22 14.45
CA LEU A 91 20.19 25.35 15.03
C LEU A 91 20.15 24.92 16.51
N VAL A 92 21.19 24.23 16.99
CA VAL A 92 21.25 23.67 18.34
C VAL A 92 21.76 24.71 19.35
N PRO A 93 21.01 25.02 20.43
CA PRO A 93 21.48 25.94 21.46
C PRO A 93 22.64 25.34 22.27
N ARG A 94 23.56 26.21 22.73
CA ARG A 94 24.68 25.78 23.57
C ARG A 94 24.22 25.43 24.98
N GLY A 95 24.63 24.26 25.46
CA GLY A 95 24.38 23.79 26.84
C GLY A 95 23.12 22.93 26.93
N HIS A 96 22.01 23.53 27.36
CA HIS A 96 20.78 22.80 27.67
C HIS A 96 19.66 23.15 26.71
N LEU A 97 18.92 22.12 26.29
CA LEU A 97 17.72 22.27 25.50
C LEU A 97 16.50 21.95 26.38
N ARG A 98 15.60 22.93 26.51
CA ARG A 98 14.33 22.76 27.22
C ARG A 98 13.20 22.62 26.21
N ILE A 99 12.60 21.44 26.13
CA ILE A 99 11.51 21.13 25.21
C ILE A 99 10.20 21.07 26.01
N ALA A 100 9.16 21.73 25.51
CA ALA A 100 7.85 21.72 26.16
C ALA A 100 7.21 20.34 26.05
N GLY A 101 6.49 19.94 27.10
CA GLY A 101 5.84 18.62 27.18
C GLY A 101 6.56 17.65 28.11
N PHE A 102 5.78 16.71 28.60
CA PHE A 102 6.24 15.67 29.51
C PHE A 102 6.90 14.52 28.74
N VAL A 103 7.95 13.93 29.33
CA VAL A 103 8.62 12.73 28.79
C VAL A 103 8.76 11.69 29.89
N PHE A 104 8.63 10.41 29.52
CA PHE A 104 8.88 9.29 30.42
C PHE A 104 10.37 8.93 30.40
N GLY A 105 11.06 9.10 31.53
CA GLY A 105 12.47 8.75 31.66
C GLY A 105 13.05 9.18 33.01
N LYS A 106 14.27 8.71 33.30
CA LYS A 106 15.04 9.11 34.48
C LYS A 106 16.21 10.02 34.06
N PRO A 107 16.69 10.91 34.95
CA PRO A 107 17.93 11.62 34.71
C PRO A 107 19.07 10.66 34.32
N GLY A 108 19.75 10.95 33.21
CA GLY A 108 20.76 10.08 32.61
C GLY A 108 20.29 9.29 31.38
N ASP A 109 18.99 9.11 31.19
CA ASP A 109 18.45 8.43 30.00
C ASP A 109 18.78 9.23 28.73
N LEU A 110 19.04 8.51 27.63
CA LEU A 110 19.36 9.07 26.31
C LEU A 110 18.13 9.15 25.42
N PHE A 111 18.03 10.24 24.66
CA PHE A 111 16.93 10.53 23.74
C PHE A 111 17.47 11.10 22.43
N VAL A 112 16.84 10.70 21.32
CA VAL A 112 16.95 11.46 20.06
C VAL A 112 16.02 12.67 20.15
N LEU A 113 16.57 13.85 19.90
CA LEU A 113 15.83 15.09 19.79
C LEU A 113 15.90 15.56 18.35
N LYS A 114 14.73 15.83 17.76
CA LYS A 114 14.59 16.26 16.37
C LYS A 114 14.03 17.67 16.33
N ALA A 115 14.40 18.43 15.32
CA ALA A 115 13.81 19.72 15.05
C ALA A 115 13.48 19.88 13.57
N ALA A 116 12.33 20.49 13.30
CA ALA A 116 11.93 20.88 11.95
C ALA A 116 11.30 22.28 11.98
N TRP A 117 11.51 23.05 10.92
CA TRP A 117 10.79 24.30 10.73
C TRP A 117 9.32 24.01 10.47
N ASN A 118 8.44 24.70 11.18
CA ASN A 118 7.04 24.65 10.81
C ASN A 118 6.83 25.17 9.37
N ALA A 119 5.85 24.58 8.68
CA ALA A 119 5.33 25.21 7.47
C ALA A 119 4.94 26.66 7.82
N PRO A 120 5.25 27.65 6.97
CA PRO A 120 4.71 28.99 7.18
C PRO A 120 3.19 28.83 7.24
N ALA A 121 2.58 29.34 8.32
CA ALA A 121 1.13 29.36 8.40
C ALA A 121 0.61 30.00 7.11
N ALA A 122 -0.34 29.34 6.43
CA ALA A 122 -1.08 29.98 5.34
C ALA A 122 -1.53 31.35 5.84
N GLU A 123 -1.37 32.39 5.01
CA GLU A 123 -1.69 33.77 5.38
C GLU A 123 -3.05 33.80 6.10
N GLU A 124 -3.03 34.11 7.39
CA GLU A 124 -4.24 34.23 8.18
C GLU A 124 -4.81 35.61 7.83
N GLU A 125 -5.86 35.64 7.01
CA GLU A 125 -6.56 36.87 6.65
C GLU A 125 -7.28 37.41 7.89
N ILE A 126 -6.69 38.42 8.53
CA ILE A 126 -7.33 39.12 9.64
C ILE A 126 -7.91 40.43 9.09
N GLY A 127 -9.24 40.47 8.95
CA GLY A 127 -9.95 41.70 8.61
C GLY A 127 -9.92 42.67 9.79
N ARG A 128 -9.30 43.84 9.60
CA ARG A 128 -9.38 44.94 10.58
C ARG A 128 -10.36 46.00 10.04
N ALA A 129 -11.39 46.32 10.82
CA ALA A 129 -12.33 47.37 10.46
C ALA A 129 -11.60 48.72 10.45
N ASP A 130 -11.68 49.43 9.33
CA ASP A 130 -11.10 50.76 9.19
C ASP A 130 -11.95 51.75 10.00
N THR A 131 -11.36 52.40 11.00
CA THR A 131 -12.07 53.34 11.87
C THR A 131 -12.33 54.69 11.20
N ALA A 132 -11.69 54.96 10.06
CA ALA A 132 -11.88 56.19 9.28
C ALA A 132 -13.04 56.07 8.27
N ASN A 133 -13.43 54.87 7.86
CA ASN A 133 -14.54 54.63 6.93
C ASN A 133 -15.36 53.41 7.39
N PRO A 134 -16.49 53.62 8.11
CA PRO A 134 -17.36 52.52 8.54
C PRO A 134 -17.95 51.80 7.33
N GLY A 135 -17.36 50.66 6.97
CA GLY A 135 -17.76 49.84 5.81
C GLY A 135 -16.60 49.32 4.96
N SER A 136 -15.39 49.86 5.10
CA SER A 136 -14.18 49.30 4.47
C SER A 136 -13.41 48.42 5.46
N VAL A 137 -13.14 47.18 5.05
CA VAL A 137 -12.21 46.28 5.73
C VAL A 137 -10.86 46.41 5.06
N THR A 138 -9.83 46.84 5.80
CA THR A 138 -8.45 46.76 5.31
C THR A 138 -7.98 45.33 5.54
N GLN A 139 -7.68 44.61 4.45
CA GLN A 139 -7.07 43.29 4.54
C GLN A 139 -5.63 43.45 5.04
N VAL A 140 -5.30 42.78 6.15
CA VAL A 140 -3.95 42.70 6.67
C VAL A 140 -3.56 41.23 6.70
N SER A 141 -2.68 40.82 5.78
CA SER A 141 -2.02 39.51 5.85
C SER A 141 -0.97 39.55 6.96
N VAL A 142 -1.13 38.72 7.99
CA VAL A 142 -0.11 38.53 9.03
C VAL A 142 0.59 37.21 8.78
N SER A 143 1.81 37.26 8.24
CA SER A 143 2.67 36.07 8.16
C SER A 143 3.30 35.81 9.52
N ARG A 144 3.01 34.67 10.16
CA ARG A 144 3.75 34.24 11.35
C ARG A 144 5.17 33.86 10.94
N PRO A 145 6.21 34.33 11.65
CA PRO A 145 7.58 33.91 11.37
C PRO A 145 7.71 32.40 11.58
N ARG A 146 8.46 31.72 10.70
CA ARG A 146 8.81 30.31 10.90
C ARG A 146 9.45 30.13 12.27
N SER A 147 9.02 29.11 13.00
CA SER A 147 9.57 28.72 14.28
C SER A 147 10.06 27.28 14.20
N LEU A 148 11.23 27.03 14.79
CA LEU A 148 11.81 25.70 14.89
C LEU A 148 11.04 24.93 15.97
N ILE A 149 10.39 23.83 15.58
CA ILE A 149 9.65 22.95 16.49
C ILE A 149 10.58 21.83 16.91
N TRP A 150 10.73 21.63 18.22
CA TRP A 150 11.50 20.54 18.79
C TRP A 150 10.58 19.41 19.22
N GLU A 151 10.93 18.19 18.81
CA GLU A 151 10.26 16.97 19.17
C GLU A 151 11.21 16.05 19.93
N VAL A 152 10.76 15.56 21.08
CA VAL A 152 11.45 14.48 21.78
C VAL A 152 10.97 13.18 21.16
N SER A 153 11.90 12.43 20.56
CA SER A 153 11.60 11.10 20.05
C SER A 153 11.71 10.07 21.17
N GLU A 154 12.07 8.84 20.82
CA GLU A 154 12.10 7.71 21.73
C GLU A 154 13.36 7.71 22.61
N ARG A 155 13.22 7.13 23.80
CA ARG A 155 14.35 6.77 24.64
C ARG A 155 15.10 5.63 23.97
N LEU A 156 16.41 5.73 23.90
CA LEU A 156 17.25 4.80 23.15
C LEU A 156 18.54 4.45 23.90
N THR A 157 19.24 3.44 23.40
CA THR A 157 20.55 3.04 23.93
C THR A 157 21.68 3.77 23.20
N GLN A 158 22.88 3.79 23.78
CA GLN A 158 24.06 4.32 23.10
C GLN A 158 24.31 3.59 21.76
N GLN A 159 24.05 2.28 21.72
CA GLN A 159 24.16 1.47 20.50
C GLN A 159 23.16 1.89 19.43
N THR A 160 21.91 2.21 19.81
CA THR A 160 20.93 2.75 18.85
C THR A 160 21.41 4.09 18.27
N TRP A 161 22.04 4.96 19.06
CA TRP A 161 22.59 6.22 18.54
C TRP A 161 23.70 5.96 17.51
N GLU A 162 24.64 5.07 17.80
CA GLU A 162 25.71 4.70 16.87
C GLU A 162 25.15 4.08 15.58
N TYR A 163 24.06 3.30 15.68
CA TYR A 163 23.32 2.80 14.53
C TYR A 163 22.69 3.96 13.74
N ILE A 164 22.02 4.91 14.41
CA ILE A 164 21.45 6.09 13.74
C ILE A 164 22.55 6.87 13.03
N GLU A 165 23.72 7.04 13.62
CA GLU A 165 24.81 7.75 12.94
C GLU A 165 25.32 7.01 11.70
N SER A 166 25.30 5.67 11.72
CA SER A 166 25.85 4.83 10.65
C SER A 166 24.83 4.39 9.58
N VAL A 167 23.53 4.46 9.85
CA VAL A 167 22.50 4.09 8.87
C VAL A 167 22.63 5.00 7.63
N PRO A 168 22.70 4.43 6.41
CA PRO A 168 22.76 5.21 5.20
C PRO A 168 21.57 6.19 5.08
N ASP A 169 21.84 7.37 4.52
CA ASP A 169 20.79 8.37 4.31
C ASP A 169 19.74 7.86 3.32
N ALA A 170 18.50 8.35 3.44
CA ALA A 170 17.38 7.81 2.69
C ALA A 170 17.49 8.01 1.17
N ASP A 171 18.39 8.89 0.70
CA ASP A 171 18.65 9.17 -0.73
C ASP A 171 19.77 8.31 -1.31
N VAL A 172 20.49 7.56 -0.47
CA VAL A 172 21.40 6.48 -0.91
C VAL A 172 20.59 5.39 -1.61
N GLU A 173 21.18 4.72 -2.60
CA GLU A 173 20.52 3.65 -3.36
C GLU A 173 19.90 2.57 -2.44
N PRO A 174 18.67 2.08 -2.73
CA PRO A 174 17.98 1.12 -1.89
C PRO A 174 18.81 -0.13 -1.56
N GLU A 175 19.55 -0.66 -2.54
CA GLU A 175 20.40 -1.84 -2.35
C GLU A 175 21.42 -1.64 -1.22
N THR A 176 22.13 -0.51 -1.21
CA THR A 176 23.12 -0.21 -0.16
C THR A 176 22.48 -0.04 1.21
N ARG A 177 21.27 0.56 1.28
CA ARG A 177 20.53 0.67 2.55
C ARG A 177 20.11 -0.70 3.07
N LEU A 178 19.60 -1.55 2.17
CA LEU A 178 19.16 -2.91 2.51
C LEU A 178 20.34 -3.80 2.91
N GLU A 179 21.51 -3.68 2.27
CA GLU A 179 22.72 -4.40 2.64
C GLU A 179 23.17 -4.04 4.05
N PHE A 180 23.10 -2.75 4.39
CA PHE A 180 23.36 -2.28 5.74
C PHE A 180 22.35 -2.90 6.73
N CYS A 181 21.05 -2.78 6.44
CA CYS A 181 19.96 -3.24 7.32
C CYS A 181 19.92 -4.76 7.49
N LEU A 182 20.35 -5.53 6.49
CA LEU A 182 20.38 -7.01 6.54
C LEU A 182 21.17 -7.50 7.74
N ARG A 183 22.26 -6.81 8.10
CA ARG A 183 23.12 -7.13 9.25
C ARG A 183 22.48 -6.80 10.61
N HIS A 184 21.35 -6.10 10.60
CA HIS A 184 20.71 -5.55 11.79
C HIS A 184 19.27 -6.07 12.01
N LEU A 185 18.73 -6.90 11.10
CA LEU A 185 17.36 -7.45 11.17
C LEU A 185 17.04 -8.14 12.50
N GLU A 186 18.00 -8.87 13.06
CA GLU A 186 17.89 -9.59 14.33
C GLU A 186 18.89 -9.06 15.37
N SER A 187 19.10 -7.74 15.36
CA SER A 187 19.85 -7.05 16.42
C SER A 187 19.22 -7.28 17.80
N ASP A 188 20.05 -7.51 18.82
CA ASP A 188 19.62 -7.63 20.22
C ASP A 188 18.92 -6.35 20.74
N ASP A 189 19.27 -5.19 20.15
CA ASP A 189 18.55 -3.94 20.38
C ASP A 189 17.28 -3.90 19.49
N ALA A 190 16.12 -3.94 20.13
CA ALA A 190 14.82 -3.99 19.47
C ALA A 190 14.53 -2.76 18.58
N SER A 191 15.06 -1.57 18.93
CA SER A 191 14.88 -0.36 18.11
C SER A 191 15.69 -0.43 16.82
N ILE A 192 16.89 -1.03 16.87
CA ILE A 192 17.71 -1.29 15.69
C ILE A 192 17.03 -2.35 14.80
N ALA A 193 16.59 -3.47 15.38
CA ALA A 193 15.92 -4.53 14.63
C ALA A 193 14.63 -4.05 13.97
N ALA A 194 13.83 -3.23 14.68
CA ALA A 194 12.60 -2.66 14.14
C ALA A 194 12.86 -1.71 12.96
N ASP A 195 13.90 -0.88 13.04
CA ASP A 195 14.27 0.04 11.95
C ASP A 195 14.76 -0.71 10.72
N ALA A 196 15.68 -1.67 10.91
CA ALA A 196 16.20 -2.52 9.85
C ALA A 196 15.06 -3.27 9.14
N TRP A 197 14.12 -3.83 9.90
CA TRP A 197 12.95 -4.48 9.33
C TRP A 197 12.05 -3.50 8.55
N ALA A 198 11.86 -2.27 9.07
CA ALA A 198 11.05 -1.26 8.41
C ALA A 198 11.63 -0.79 7.07
N GLU A 199 12.96 -0.73 6.93
CA GLU A 199 13.62 -0.47 5.64
C GLU A 199 13.30 -1.57 4.61
N PHE A 200 13.31 -2.85 5.01
CA PHE A 200 12.89 -3.95 4.13
C PHE A 200 11.40 -3.92 3.81
N ALA A 201 10.55 -3.63 4.79
CA ALA A 201 9.10 -3.60 4.62
C ALA A 201 8.63 -2.52 3.63
N LYS A 202 9.43 -1.47 3.43
CA LYS A 202 9.16 -0.38 2.48
C LYS A 202 9.86 -0.57 1.13
N ALA A 203 10.78 -1.53 1.02
CA ALA A 203 11.56 -1.73 -0.18
C ALA A 203 10.77 -2.42 -1.29
N GLU A 204 11.09 -2.04 -2.53
CA GLU A 204 10.56 -2.70 -3.70
C GLU A 204 11.09 -4.13 -3.81
N TYR A 205 10.22 -5.05 -4.23
CA TYR A 205 10.57 -6.46 -4.41
C TYR A 205 11.84 -6.67 -5.25
N THR A 206 11.99 -5.86 -6.30
CA THR A 206 13.13 -5.92 -7.21
C THR A 206 14.46 -5.58 -6.54
N ASP A 207 14.47 -4.70 -5.54
CA ASP A 207 15.69 -4.33 -4.82
C ASP A 207 16.07 -5.41 -3.81
N ILE A 208 15.09 -5.95 -3.06
CA ILE A 208 15.31 -7.09 -2.16
C ILE A 208 15.89 -8.28 -2.95
N ARG A 209 15.35 -8.59 -4.14
CA ARG A 209 15.79 -9.71 -4.97
C ARG A 209 17.24 -9.60 -5.44
N LYS A 210 17.82 -8.40 -5.51
CA LYS A 210 19.23 -8.20 -5.87
C LYS A 210 20.17 -8.68 -4.76
N LEU A 211 19.73 -8.63 -3.51
CA LEU A 211 20.48 -9.09 -2.34
C LEU A 211 20.44 -10.61 -2.14
N ARG A 212 19.72 -11.38 -2.97
CA ARG A 212 19.51 -12.83 -2.76
C ARG A 212 20.78 -13.66 -2.50
N LYS A 213 21.95 -13.22 -3.00
CA LYS A 213 23.23 -13.90 -2.79
C LYS A 213 23.86 -13.65 -1.42
N GLN A 214 23.35 -12.67 -0.69
CA GLN A 214 23.84 -12.24 0.63
C GLN A 214 22.99 -12.83 1.76
N PHE A 215 21.83 -13.39 1.44
CA PHE A 215 20.98 -14.07 2.40
C PHE A 215 21.59 -15.41 2.80
N ASP A 216 21.47 -15.76 4.08
CA ASP A 216 21.84 -17.06 4.61
C ASP A 216 20.57 -17.89 4.83
N PRO A 217 20.36 -18.98 4.06
CA PRO A 217 19.18 -19.83 4.20
C PRO A 217 19.03 -20.44 5.61
N ALA A 218 20.13 -20.75 6.29
CA ALA A 218 20.09 -21.36 7.62
C ALA A 218 19.61 -20.37 8.68
N ASP A 219 20.08 -19.12 8.63
CA ASP A 219 19.61 -18.06 9.52
C ASP A 219 18.13 -17.76 9.26
N LEU A 220 17.71 -17.66 7.99
CA LEU A 220 16.31 -17.41 7.63
C LEU A 220 15.36 -18.51 8.11
N ARG A 221 15.73 -19.79 7.97
CA ARG A 221 14.95 -20.90 8.55
C ARG A 221 14.79 -20.74 10.06
N LYS A 222 15.89 -20.47 10.76
CA LYS A 222 15.89 -20.25 12.22
C LYS A 222 15.00 -19.06 12.61
N TRP A 223 15.06 -17.95 11.86
CA TRP A 223 14.26 -16.77 12.15
C TRP A 223 12.77 -17.00 11.88
N ILE A 224 12.42 -17.75 10.83
CA ILE A 224 11.03 -18.16 10.56
C ILE A 224 10.48 -19.00 11.72
N GLU A 225 11.25 -19.96 12.23
CA GLU A 225 10.84 -20.80 13.37
C GLU A 225 10.72 -20.02 14.68
N ALA A 226 11.56 -19.01 14.89
CA ALA A 226 11.52 -18.17 16.08
C ALA A 226 10.39 -17.12 16.05
N SER A 227 9.92 -16.75 14.86
CA SER A 227 9.00 -15.61 14.65
C SER A 227 7.52 -15.98 14.67
N ASP A 228 7.15 -17.10 15.29
CA ASP A 228 5.74 -17.57 15.36
C ASP A 228 4.78 -16.54 15.99
N ALA A 229 5.29 -15.57 16.76
CA ALA A 229 4.52 -14.48 17.35
C ALA A 229 4.58 -13.14 16.57
N ALA A 230 5.38 -13.04 15.50
CA ALA A 230 5.59 -11.82 14.70
C ALA A 230 5.40 -12.12 13.20
N PRO A 231 4.15 -12.23 12.73
CA PRO A 231 3.86 -12.73 11.38
C PRO A 231 4.45 -11.91 10.23
N GLU A 232 4.57 -10.61 10.43
CA GLU A 232 5.17 -9.69 9.47
C GLU A 232 6.66 -9.99 9.23
N ARG A 233 7.36 -10.51 10.24
CA ARG A 233 8.74 -10.99 10.09
C ARG A 233 8.80 -12.30 9.32
N VAL A 234 7.88 -13.23 9.61
CA VAL A 234 7.75 -14.50 8.88
C VAL A 234 7.57 -14.24 7.39
N ASN A 235 6.72 -13.29 7.01
CA ASN A 235 6.48 -12.97 5.61
C ASN A 235 7.75 -12.53 4.88
N LEU A 236 8.51 -11.62 5.47
CA LEU A 236 9.77 -11.13 4.89
C LEU A 236 10.82 -12.24 4.79
N TYR A 237 11.02 -12.99 5.87
CA TYR A 237 12.04 -14.04 5.92
C TYR A 237 11.72 -15.21 5.00
N ALA A 238 10.45 -15.60 4.91
CA ALA A 238 9.99 -16.60 3.95
C ALA A 238 10.22 -16.15 2.51
N LEU A 239 9.98 -14.87 2.21
CA LEU A 239 10.25 -14.33 0.88
C LEU A 239 11.74 -14.34 0.55
N MET A 240 12.60 -13.90 1.47
CA MET A 240 14.06 -13.95 1.33
C MET A 240 14.55 -15.38 1.12
N LEU A 241 14.03 -16.33 1.92
CA LEU A 241 14.38 -17.74 1.81
C LEU A 241 13.96 -18.31 0.46
N GLY A 242 12.80 -17.90 -0.06
CA GLY A 242 12.35 -18.27 -1.40
C GLY A 242 13.30 -17.83 -2.50
N MET A 243 14.03 -16.72 -2.32
CA MET A 243 14.98 -16.18 -3.32
C MET A 243 16.36 -16.84 -3.30
N CYS A 244 16.77 -17.41 -2.17
CA CYS A 244 18.14 -17.92 -1.95
C CYS A 244 18.22 -19.41 -1.60
N GLY A 245 17.09 -20.04 -1.29
CA GLY A 245 17.02 -21.42 -0.80
C GLY A 245 17.22 -22.48 -1.89
N ASP A 246 17.14 -23.73 -1.46
CA ASP A 246 17.29 -24.92 -2.30
C ASP A 246 16.18 -25.97 -2.04
N GLU A 247 16.38 -27.22 -2.48
CA GLU A 247 15.43 -28.32 -2.28
C GLU A 247 15.15 -28.62 -0.79
N GLN A 248 16.12 -28.38 0.11
CA GLN A 248 15.91 -28.51 1.55
C GLN A 248 14.91 -27.46 2.05
N ASP A 249 15.03 -26.24 1.54
CA ASP A 249 14.12 -25.13 1.88
C ASP A 249 12.72 -25.35 1.32
N GLN A 250 12.63 -25.95 0.14
CA GLN A 250 11.34 -26.34 -0.43
C GLN A 250 10.62 -27.34 0.50
N LYS A 251 11.36 -28.32 1.03
CA LYS A 251 10.81 -29.27 2.01
C LYS A 251 10.39 -28.56 3.30
N PHE A 252 11.22 -27.66 3.81
CA PHE A 252 10.92 -26.83 4.98
C PHE A 252 9.62 -26.03 4.79
N PHE A 253 9.43 -25.36 3.65
CA PHE A 253 8.20 -24.65 3.34
C PHE A 253 6.99 -25.58 3.35
N LYS A 254 7.06 -26.72 2.65
CA LYS A 254 5.95 -27.70 2.59
C LYS A 254 5.57 -28.21 3.98
N GLU A 255 6.56 -28.56 4.81
CA GLU A 255 6.36 -29.00 6.20
C GLU A 255 5.73 -27.90 7.06
N ARG A 256 6.19 -26.64 6.92
CA ARG A 256 5.64 -25.51 7.67
C ARG A 256 4.21 -25.22 7.25
N ILE A 257 3.92 -25.14 5.96
CA ILE A 257 2.58 -24.85 5.42
C ILE A 257 1.56 -25.92 5.82
N ALA A 258 1.97 -27.19 5.83
CA ALA A 258 1.12 -28.32 6.22
C ALA A 258 0.76 -28.32 7.72
N LYS A 259 1.53 -27.63 8.58
CA LYS A 259 1.24 -27.58 10.02
C LYS A 259 -0.02 -26.75 10.29
N GLU A 260 -0.98 -27.36 10.97
CA GLU A 260 -2.19 -26.68 11.44
C GLU A 260 -1.87 -25.59 12.48
N GLY A 261 -2.73 -24.58 12.57
CA GLY A 261 -2.60 -23.48 13.53
C GLY A 261 -1.70 -22.31 13.08
N ILE A 262 -1.09 -22.38 11.90
CA ILE A 262 -0.49 -21.20 11.25
C ILE A 262 -1.58 -20.46 10.49
N SER A 263 -2.02 -19.33 11.05
CA SER A 263 -2.95 -18.42 10.38
C SER A 263 -2.26 -17.16 9.86
N PHE A 264 -1.17 -16.73 10.51
CA PHE A 264 -0.46 -15.50 10.14
C PHE A 264 0.93 -15.82 9.61
N GLY A 265 1.37 -15.11 8.57
CA GLY A 265 2.66 -15.37 7.91
C GLY A 265 2.60 -16.45 6.82
N LEU A 266 1.42 -17.05 6.61
CA LEU A 266 1.23 -18.15 5.66
C LEU A 266 1.36 -17.67 4.21
N GLU A 267 0.92 -16.46 3.91
CA GLU A 267 1.02 -15.84 2.60
C GLU A 267 2.49 -15.69 2.16
N GLY A 268 3.40 -15.35 3.08
CA GLY A 268 4.82 -15.29 2.81
C GLY A 268 5.45 -16.67 2.65
N LEU A 269 5.02 -17.67 3.42
CA LEU A 269 5.47 -19.06 3.23
C LEU A 269 5.05 -19.62 1.86
N LEU A 270 3.80 -19.41 1.46
CA LEU A 270 3.28 -19.81 0.15
C LEU A 270 3.99 -19.04 -0.98
N GLY A 271 4.12 -17.72 -0.83
CA GLY A 271 4.85 -16.87 -1.78
C GLY A 271 6.31 -17.28 -1.93
N GLY A 272 7.01 -17.52 -0.82
CA GLY A 272 8.39 -17.99 -0.80
C GLY A 272 8.57 -19.35 -1.49
N LEU A 273 7.66 -20.31 -1.24
CA LEU A 273 7.66 -21.60 -1.91
C LEU A 273 7.49 -21.46 -3.44
N ILE A 274 6.58 -20.58 -3.87
CA ILE A 274 6.35 -20.30 -5.30
C ILE A 274 7.58 -19.63 -5.93
N VAL A 275 8.21 -18.66 -5.25
CA VAL A 275 9.45 -18.02 -5.73
C VAL A 275 10.57 -19.03 -5.88
N LEU A 276 10.69 -19.96 -4.92
CA LEU A 276 11.73 -20.98 -4.90
C LEU A 276 11.57 -22.05 -5.98
N SER A 277 10.35 -22.55 -6.16
CA SER A 277 10.09 -23.76 -6.94
C SER A 277 9.15 -23.58 -8.13
N GLY A 278 8.70 -22.34 -8.39
CA GLY A 278 7.86 -21.99 -9.53
C GLY A 278 6.55 -22.80 -9.56
N ASN A 279 6.33 -23.51 -10.67
CA ASN A 279 5.11 -24.29 -10.89
C ASN A 279 4.94 -25.43 -9.87
N GLU A 280 6.02 -26.03 -9.36
CA GLU A 280 5.88 -27.10 -8.36
C GLU A 280 5.33 -26.58 -7.03
N GLY A 281 5.76 -25.39 -6.61
CA GLY A 281 5.22 -24.71 -5.43
C GLY A 281 3.75 -24.31 -5.61
N LEU A 282 3.39 -23.91 -6.84
CA LEU A 282 2.02 -23.60 -7.22
C LEU A 282 1.12 -24.84 -7.20
N GLU A 283 1.60 -25.98 -7.73
CA GLU A 283 0.90 -27.27 -7.70
C GLU A 283 0.67 -27.73 -6.25
N PHE A 284 1.69 -27.65 -5.40
CA PHE A 284 1.54 -27.98 -3.97
C PHE A 284 0.43 -27.15 -3.30
N MET A 285 0.38 -25.84 -3.53
CA MET A 285 -0.68 -24.98 -2.99
C MET A 285 -2.07 -25.35 -3.53
N GLN A 286 -2.17 -25.71 -4.81
CA GLN A 286 -3.44 -26.14 -5.40
C GLN A 286 -3.95 -27.42 -4.75
N GLU A 287 -3.07 -28.41 -4.57
CA GLU A 287 -3.42 -29.72 -4.03
C GLU A 287 -3.75 -29.67 -2.53
N THR A 288 -3.01 -28.86 -1.76
CA THR A 288 -3.12 -28.86 -0.29
C THR A 288 -4.07 -27.83 0.29
N LEU A 289 -4.42 -26.78 -0.46
CA LEU A 289 -5.27 -25.70 0.04
C LEU A 289 -6.46 -25.42 -0.88
N LEU A 290 -6.20 -25.09 -2.15
CA LEU A 290 -7.28 -24.57 -3.02
C LEU A 290 -8.31 -25.64 -3.39
N SER A 291 -7.87 -26.89 -3.51
CA SER A 291 -8.74 -28.04 -3.83
C SER A 291 -9.41 -28.66 -2.60
N ASP A 292 -9.05 -28.24 -1.39
CA ASP A 292 -9.65 -28.74 -0.16
C ASP A 292 -10.95 -27.96 0.14
N PRO A 293 -12.14 -28.59 0.04
CA PRO A 293 -13.41 -27.90 0.28
C PRO A 293 -13.63 -27.49 1.75
N GLU A 294 -12.86 -28.07 2.67
CA GLU A 294 -12.93 -27.78 4.11
C GLU A 294 -11.79 -26.87 4.58
N ALA A 295 -11.01 -26.31 3.64
CA ALA A 295 -9.91 -25.42 3.97
C ALA A 295 -10.38 -24.20 4.76
N ASP A 296 -9.62 -23.85 5.79
CA ASP A 296 -9.89 -22.67 6.60
C ASP A 296 -9.85 -21.37 5.77
N ALA A 297 -10.80 -20.47 6.04
CA ALA A 297 -10.98 -19.23 5.28
C ALA A 297 -9.74 -18.32 5.30
N LEU A 298 -9.00 -18.25 6.41
CA LEU A 298 -7.79 -17.44 6.49
C LEU A 298 -6.68 -18.05 5.65
N ARG A 299 -6.57 -19.38 5.61
CA ARG A 299 -5.58 -20.09 4.79
C ARG A 299 -5.82 -19.89 3.30
N LEU A 300 -7.08 -19.92 2.87
CA LEU A 300 -7.46 -19.65 1.48
C LEU A 300 -7.18 -18.20 1.09
N TRP A 301 -7.47 -17.27 2.00
CA TRP A 301 -7.14 -15.87 1.79
C TRP A 301 -5.64 -15.66 1.61
N ALA A 302 -4.82 -16.29 2.46
CA ALA A 302 -3.36 -16.28 2.33
C ALA A 302 -2.88 -16.88 0.99
N ALA A 303 -3.50 -17.95 0.51
CA ALA A 303 -3.19 -18.54 -0.80
C ALA A 303 -3.53 -17.60 -1.96
N VAL A 304 -4.67 -16.92 -1.92
CA VAL A 304 -5.03 -15.92 -2.95
C VAL A 304 -4.07 -14.71 -2.92
N GLN A 305 -3.65 -14.27 -1.74
CA GLN A 305 -2.64 -13.20 -1.60
C GLN A 305 -1.30 -13.62 -2.19
N ALA A 306 -0.85 -14.86 -1.95
CA ALA A 306 0.37 -15.41 -2.55
C ALA A 306 0.27 -15.49 -4.08
N LEU A 307 -0.90 -15.88 -4.63
CA LEU A 307 -1.15 -15.86 -6.07
C LEU A 307 -1.10 -14.45 -6.66
N GLN A 308 -1.65 -13.45 -5.95
CA GLN A 308 -1.59 -12.06 -6.38
C GLN A 308 -0.16 -11.52 -6.38
N PHE A 309 0.62 -11.85 -5.35
CA PHE A 309 2.05 -11.55 -5.31
C PHE A 309 2.78 -12.18 -6.50
N ALA A 310 2.56 -13.47 -6.75
CA ALA A 310 3.18 -14.18 -7.87
C ALA A 310 2.78 -13.57 -9.23
N TRP A 311 1.53 -13.15 -9.41
CA TRP A 311 1.08 -12.44 -10.61
C TRP A 311 1.76 -11.08 -10.82
N ASN A 312 2.07 -10.37 -9.74
CA ASN A 312 2.70 -9.06 -9.81
C ASN A 312 4.23 -9.15 -10.01
N HIS A 313 4.87 -10.19 -9.47
CA HIS A 313 6.33 -10.23 -9.36
C HIS A 313 7.02 -11.44 -10.02
N GLU A 314 6.33 -12.58 -10.16
CA GLU A 314 6.89 -13.83 -10.73
C GLU A 314 6.15 -14.34 -11.97
N ARG A 315 5.23 -13.54 -12.52
CA ARG A 315 4.37 -13.93 -13.64
C ARG A 315 5.13 -14.37 -14.88
N GLU A 316 6.29 -13.78 -15.15
CA GLU A 316 7.12 -14.17 -16.29
C GLU A 316 7.77 -15.55 -16.10
N ALA A 317 8.14 -15.88 -14.86
CA ALA A 317 8.75 -17.17 -14.53
C ALA A 317 7.72 -18.30 -14.48
N ILE A 318 6.53 -18.04 -13.93
CA ILE A 318 5.48 -19.04 -13.71
C ILE A 318 4.58 -19.19 -14.95
N GLY A 319 4.25 -18.07 -15.59
CA GLY A 319 3.31 -17.99 -16.70
C GLY A 319 1.89 -17.60 -16.27
N ASN A 320 1.17 -16.96 -17.18
CA ASN A 320 -0.19 -16.45 -16.92
C ASN A 320 -1.21 -17.57 -16.66
N GLU A 321 -1.15 -18.64 -17.44
CA GLU A 321 -2.18 -19.69 -17.41
C GLU A 321 -2.12 -20.54 -16.12
N PRO A 322 -0.95 -20.98 -15.62
CA PRO A 322 -0.89 -21.67 -14.33
C PRO A 322 -1.47 -20.84 -13.18
N LEU A 323 -1.11 -19.55 -13.09
CA LEU A 323 -1.63 -18.65 -12.05
C LEU A 323 -3.15 -18.45 -12.15
N ARG A 324 -3.66 -18.27 -13.38
CA ARG A 324 -5.10 -18.17 -13.65
C ARG A 324 -5.83 -19.47 -13.32
N ALA A 325 -5.28 -20.62 -13.67
CA ALA A 325 -5.84 -21.93 -13.34
C ALA A 325 -5.94 -22.13 -11.82
N ALA A 326 -4.87 -21.80 -11.07
CA ALA A 326 -4.86 -21.84 -9.62
C ALA A 326 -5.97 -20.97 -9.03
N LEU A 327 -6.06 -19.72 -9.49
CA LEU A 327 -7.04 -18.77 -8.98
C LEU A 327 -8.48 -19.19 -9.30
N ARG A 328 -8.72 -19.78 -10.49
CA ARG A 328 -10.03 -20.34 -10.85
C ARG A 328 -10.47 -21.46 -9.92
N ALA A 329 -9.56 -22.34 -9.50
CA ALA A 329 -9.88 -23.43 -8.58
C ALA A 329 -10.43 -22.89 -7.23
N ALA A 330 -9.95 -21.73 -6.78
CA ALA A 330 -10.36 -21.09 -5.54
C ALA A 330 -11.77 -20.44 -5.58
N VAL A 331 -12.45 -20.38 -6.73
CA VAL A 331 -13.76 -19.69 -6.87
C VAL A 331 -14.91 -20.46 -6.21
N VAL A 332 -14.75 -21.78 -6.05
CA VAL A 332 -15.79 -22.67 -5.49
C VAL A 332 -16.09 -22.29 -4.04
N GLN A 333 -15.06 -21.84 -3.32
CA GLN A 333 -15.12 -21.54 -1.90
C GLN A 333 -15.81 -20.19 -1.66
N GLU A 334 -16.83 -20.16 -0.82
CA GLU A 334 -17.63 -18.95 -0.58
C GLU A 334 -16.79 -17.81 0.00
N SER A 335 -15.84 -18.13 0.89
CA SER A 335 -14.97 -17.18 1.58
C SER A 335 -14.05 -16.37 0.64
N THR A 336 -13.66 -16.93 -0.50
CA THR A 336 -12.73 -16.30 -1.46
C THR A 336 -13.38 -15.86 -2.75
N ARG A 337 -14.62 -16.29 -3.02
CA ARG A 337 -15.28 -16.14 -4.33
C ARG A 337 -15.29 -14.71 -4.87
N GLU A 338 -15.64 -13.74 -4.04
CA GLU A 338 -15.67 -12.33 -4.43
C GLU A 338 -14.29 -11.85 -4.88
N MET A 339 -13.27 -12.05 -4.04
CA MET A 339 -11.89 -11.66 -4.32
C MET A 339 -11.35 -12.36 -5.57
N VAL A 340 -11.60 -13.66 -5.71
CA VAL A 340 -11.21 -14.46 -6.88
C VAL A 340 -11.82 -13.91 -8.17
N LEU A 341 -13.13 -13.63 -8.18
CA LEU A 341 -13.80 -13.05 -9.34
C LEU A 341 -13.26 -11.65 -9.68
N THR A 342 -13.01 -10.83 -8.67
CA THR A 342 -12.39 -9.51 -8.83
C THR A 342 -11.01 -9.62 -9.48
N LEU A 343 -10.16 -10.52 -8.99
CA LEU A 343 -8.81 -10.74 -9.51
C LEU A 343 -8.83 -11.33 -10.93
N LEU A 344 -9.63 -12.35 -11.20
CA LEU A 344 -9.77 -12.92 -12.55
C LEU A 344 -10.24 -11.87 -13.56
N THR A 345 -11.17 -11.00 -13.16
CA THR A 345 -11.62 -9.86 -13.98
C THR A 345 -10.46 -8.90 -14.28
N GLN A 346 -9.66 -8.53 -13.27
CA GLN A 346 -8.49 -7.67 -13.44
C GLN A 346 -7.43 -8.32 -14.33
N TRP A 347 -7.25 -9.64 -14.19
CA TRP A 347 -6.32 -10.43 -14.99
C TRP A 347 -6.87 -10.74 -16.38
N GLN A 348 -8.10 -10.32 -16.70
CA GLN A 348 -8.79 -10.59 -17.96
C GLN A 348 -8.86 -12.09 -18.27
N ASP A 349 -9.05 -12.92 -17.24
CA ASP A 349 -9.39 -14.32 -17.39
C ASP A 349 -10.90 -14.48 -17.38
N TRP A 350 -11.43 -14.95 -18.51
CA TRP A 350 -12.85 -15.09 -18.74
C TRP A 350 -13.33 -16.54 -18.77
N ALA A 351 -12.45 -17.50 -18.46
CA ALA A 351 -12.77 -18.92 -18.58
C ALA A 351 -13.93 -19.38 -17.69
N LEU A 352 -14.30 -18.61 -16.66
CA LEU A 352 -15.44 -18.88 -15.81
C LEU A 352 -16.79 -18.43 -16.40
N ILE A 353 -16.86 -17.84 -17.60
CA ILE A 353 -18.10 -17.26 -18.14
C ILE A 353 -19.29 -18.24 -18.13
N ASP A 354 -19.05 -19.52 -18.44
CA ASP A 354 -20.09 -20.55 -18.46
C ASP A 354 -20.58 -20.93 -17.04
N GLN A 355 -19.77 -20.68 -16.00
CA GLN A 355 -20.09 -20.95 -14.59
C GLN A 355 -20.79 -19.76 -13.91
N ILE A 356 -20.69 -18.55 -14.49
CA ILE A 356 -21.24 -17.32 -13.89
C ILE A 356 -22.72 -17.42 -13.50
N PRO A 357 -23.63 -18.05 -14.26
CA PRO A 357 -25.02 -18.18 -13.82
C PRO A 357 -25.16 -18.94 -12.50
N ALA A 358 -24.44 -20.06 -12.34
CA ALA A 358 -24.47 -20.84 -11.11
C ALA A 358 -23.80 -20.09 -9.94
N LEU A 359 -22.67 -19.42 -10.21
CA LEU A 359 -22.00 -18.57 -9.23
C LEU A 359 -22.91 -17.41 -8.78
N TYR A 360 -23.66 -16.79 -9.69
CA TYR A 360 -24.61 -15.74 -9.34
C TYR A 360 -25.71 -16.24 -8.41
N GLU A 361 -26.29 -17.41 -8.68
CA GLU A 361 -27.27 -18.02 -7.77
C GLU A 361 -26.67 -18.26 -6.37
N SER A 362 -25.44 -18.77 -6.30
CA SER A 362 -24.75 -19.01 -5.02
C SER A 362 -24.36 -17.73 -4.27
N CYS A 363 -24.32 -16.58 -4.95
CA CYS A 363 -23.90 -15.30 -4.38
C CYS A 363 -25.04 -14.32 -4.09
N ARG A 364 -26.31 -14.69 -4.35
CA ARG A 364 -27.42 -13.72 -4.34
C ARG A 364 -27.54 -12.89 -3.06
N GLU A 365 -27.17 -13.46 -1.92
CA GLU A 365 -27.26 -12.81 -0.62
C GLU A 365 -25.97 -12.05 -0.24
N ASP A 366 -24.85 -12.29 -0.93
CA ASP A 366 -23.59 -11.55 -0.73
C ASP A 366 -23.49 -10.39 -1.73
N SER A 367 -23.78 -9.18 -1.25
CA SER A 367 -23.69 -7.96 -2.06
C SER A 367 -22.32 -7.75 -2.69
N ARG A 368 -21.22 -8.14 -2.04
CA ARG A 368 -19.88 -7.94 -2.61
C ARG A 368 -19.61 -8.93 -3.73
N CYS A 369 -19.96 -10.21 -3.55
CA CYS A 369 -19.87 -11.18 -4.63
C CYS A 369 -20.78 -10.81 -5.83
N VAL A 370 -22.00 -10.32 -5.58
CA VAL A 370 -22.89 -9.82 -6.65
C VAL A 370 -22.25 -8.67 -7.43
N GLU A 371 -21.57 -7.75 -6.74
CA GLU A 371 -20.83 -6.65 -7.38
C GLU A 371 -19.66 -7.16 -8.23
N ALA A 372 -18.89 -8.14 -7.73
CA ALA A 372 -17.79 -8.75 -8.49
C ALA A 372 -18.30 -9.47 -9.75
N ILE A 373 -19.40 -10.23 -9.65
CA ILE A 373 -20.05 -10.87 -10.82
C ILE A 373 -20.52 -9.82 -11.82
N ALA A 374 -21.15 -8.74 -11.34
CA ALA A 374 -21.62 -7.66 -12.20
C ALA A 374 -20.45 -6.99 -12.95
N ALA A 375 -19.33 -6.74 -12.27
CA ALA A 375 -18.11 -6.21 -12.90
C ALA A 375 -17.53 -7.18 -13.93
N PHE A 376 -17.45 -8.48 -13.60
CA PHE A 376 -16.99 -9.54 -14.49
C PHE A 376 -17.79 -9.55 -15.80
N VAL A 377 -19.12 -9.65 -15.74
CA VAL A 377 -19.95 -9.76 -16.96
C VAL A 377 -19.94 -8.47 -17.80
N LEU A 378 -19.88 -7.30 -17.16
CA LEU A 378 -19.80 -6.02 -17.86
C LEU A 378 -18.48 -5.87 -18.63
N LEU A 379 -17.37 -6.22 -17.99
CA LEU A 379 -16.05 -6.17 -18.65
C LEU A 379 -15.89 -7.29 -19.67
N TYR A 380 -16.49 -8.46 -19.45
CA TYR A 380 -16.56 -9.53 -20.43
C TYR A 380 -17.20 -9.07 -21.74
N GLN A 381 -18.39 -8.45 -21.66
CA GLN A 381 -19.10 -7.92 -22.83
C GLN A 381 -18.28 -6.84 -23.55
N LYS A 382 -17.60 -5.98 -22.79
CA LYS A 382 -16.71 -4.95 -23.34
C LYS A 382 -15.55 -5.57 -24.12
N ALA A 383 -14.97 -6.65 -23.62
CA ALA A 383 -13.83 -7.33 -24.23
C ALA A 383 -14.22 -8.23 -25.43
N HIS A 384 -15.42 -8.84 -25.42
CA HIS A 384 -15.83 -9.85 -26.40
C HIS A 384 -16.98 -9.39 -27.31
N GLN A 385 -16.80 -8.28 -28.03
CA GLN A 385 -17.87 -7.73 -28.88
C GLN A 385 -18.19 -8.56 -30.13
N GLU A 386 -17.24 -9.35 -30.65
CA GLU A 386 -17.41 -9.97 -31.98
C GLU A 386 -17.19 -11.50 -32.03
N HIS A 387 -16.39 -12.09 -31.11
CA HIS A 387 -15.84 -13.44 -31.33
C HIS A 387 -16.38 -14.58 -30.45
N ASP A 388 -17.14 -14.31 -29.38
CA ASP A 388 -17.79 -15.34 -28.58
C ASP A 388 -19.30 -15.12 -28.47
N VAL A 389 -20.10 -15.96 -29.14
CA VAL A 389 -21.57 -15.85 -29.14
C VAL A 389 -22.17 -16.49 -27.88
N LYS A 390 -21.59 -17.60 -27.39
CA LYS A 390 -22.18 -18.37 -26.30
C LYS A 390 -21.99 -17.64 -24.97
N GLY A 391 -20.77 -17.29 -24.61
CA GLY A 391 -20.49 -16.58 -23.36
C GLY A 391 -21.11 -15.18 -23.35
N ARG A 392 -21.25 -14.51 -24.50
CA ARG A 392 -22.04 -13.26 -24.57
C ARG A 392 -23.51 -13.47 -24.18
N ARG A 393 -24.16 -14.50 -24.71
CA ARG A 393 -25.54 -14.83 -24.33
C ARG A 393 -25.64 -15.15 -22.83
N THR A 394 -24.65 -15.85 -22.29
CA THR A 394 -24.55 -16.12 -20.85
C THR A 394 -24.43 -14.81 -20.05
N ALA A 395 -23.50 -13.93 -20.42
CA ALA A 395 -23.30 -12.62 -19.79
C ALA A 395 -24.56 -11.75 -19.87
N GLU A 396 -25.22 -11.68 -21.04
CA GLU A 396 -26.46 -10.93 -21.25
C GLU A 396 -27.59 -11.44 -20.35
N THR A 397 -27.70 -12.76 -20.20
CA THR A 397 -28.73 -13.38 -19.37
C THR A 397 -28.55 -12.98 -17.90
N VAL A 398 -27.32 -13.09 -17.38
CA VAL A 398 -27.01 -12.71 -16.01
C VAL A 398 -27.13 -11.21 -15.81
N LEU A 399 -26.66 -10.40 -16.76
CA LEU A 399 -26.77 -8.96 -16.69
C LEU A 399 -28.22 -8.47 -16.69
N ARG A 400 -29.13 -9.15 -17.42
CA ARG A 400 -30.56 -8.86 -17.37
C ARG A 400 -31.14 -9.10 -15.97
N GLN A 401 -30.77 -10.20 -15.33
CA GLN A 401 -31.18 -10.48 -13.95
C GLN A 401 -30.62 -9.44 -12.97
N LEU A 402 -29.34 -9.08 -13.12
CA LEU A 402 -28.68 -8.05 -12.32
C LEU A 402 -29.34 -6.68 -12.49
N ARG A 403 -29.77 -6.29 -13.70
CA ARG A 403 -30.51 -5.03 -13.92
C ARG A 403 -31.87 -5.02 -13.24
N GLN A 404 -32.56 -6.16 -13.18
CA GLN A 404 -33.85 -6.28 -12.53
C GLN A 404 -33.72 -6.23 -11.01
N LYS A 405 -32.76 -6.97 -10.44
CA LYS A 405 -32.62 -7.16 -9.00
C LYS A 405 -31.70 -6.12 -8.32
N HIS A 406 -30.65 -5.68 -9.01
CA HIS A 406 -29.62 -4.78 -8.50
C HIS A 406 -29.32 -3.60 -9.47
N PRO A 407 -30.33 -2.82 -9.90
CA PRO A 407 -30.16 -1.77 -10.92
C PRO A 407 -29.11 -0.70 -10.53
N ARG A 408 -29.03 -0.36 -9.23
CA ARG A 408 -28.07 0.63 -8.72
C ARG A 408 -26.62 0.17 -8.86
N VAL A 409 -26.36 -1.13 -8.63
CA VAL A 409 -25.03 -1.73 -8.76
C VAL A 409 -24.56 -1.63 -10.21
N VAL A 410 -25.41 -2.08 -11.16
CA VAL A 410 -25.09 -2.05 -12.59
C VAL A 410 -24.84 -0.62 -13.08
N SER A 411 -25.71 0.33 -12.73
CA SER A 411 -25.55 1.74 -13.13
C SER A 411 -24.30 2.39 -12.55
N ARG A 412 -23.95 2.09 -11.28
CA ARG A 412 -22.72 2.58 -10.66
C ARG A 412 -21.48 2.00 -11.37
N LEU A 413 -21.45 0.69 -11.57
CA LEU A 413 -20.32 0.00 -12.20
C LEU A 413 -20.12 0.45 -13.65
N ARG A 414 -21.19 0.61 -14.44
CA ARG A 414 -21.07 1.14 -15.82
C ARG A 414 -20.40 2.50 -15.87
N ARG A 415 -20.80 3.41 -14.98
CA ARG A 415 -20.17 4.74 -14.86
C ARG A 415 -18.69 4.64 -14.47
N GLN A 416 -18.38 3.82 -13.46
CA GLN A 416 -17.00 3.61 -13.00
C GLN A 416 -16.11 3.00 -14.09
N LEU A 417 -16.62 2.01 -14.82
CA LEU A 417 -15.91 1.25 -15.86
C LEU A 417 -15.96 1.90 -17.25
N ARG A 418 -16.60 3.08 -17.36
CA ARG A 418 -16.82 3.83 -18.61
C ARG A 418 -17.44 2.97 -19.71
N ILE A 419 -18.47 2.22 -19.35
CA ILE A 419 -19.26 1.41 -20.29
C ILE A 419 -20.51 2.21 -20.65
N PRO A 420 -20.77 2.49 -21.94
CA PRO A 420 -21.96 3.22 -22.36
C PRO A 420 -23.24 2.53 -21.87
N ASP A 421 -24.28 3.33 -21.60
CA ASP A 421 -25.60 2.76 -21.45
C ASP A 421 -26.09 2.25 -22.81
N GLU A 422 -26.66 1.04 -22.81
CA GLU A 422 -27.43 0.54 -23.94
C GLU A 422 -28.62 1.47 -24.14
N ILE A 423 -28.75 2.06 -25.33
CA ILE A 423 -29.86 2.93 -25.75
C ILE A 423 -31.17 2.15 -25.70
#